data_AF-A0AAU2NUX3-F1
#
_entry.id   AF-A0AAU2NUX3-F1
#
_cell.length_a   1.000
_cell.length_b   1.000
_cell.length_c   1.000
_cell.angle_alpha   90.00
_cell.angle_beta   90.00
_cell.angle_gamma   90.00
#
_symmetry.space_group_name_H-M   'P 1'
#
loop_
_entity.id
_entity.type
_entity.pdbx_description
1 polymer ?
#
loop_
_entity_poly.entity_id
_entity_poly.type
_entity_poly.pdbx_seq_one_letter_code
_entity_poly.pdbx_strand_id
1 'polypeptide(L)'
;MDGWVGAWTGGRRAVHLGNVADFNEQFFAAGMDEEQRARRLRQAHHYAGMATCYSPEPALVILPAEVEAAWIDWLAGELAWGPVELYSGVAPGETLARALAARPALAARIADGPEAVVPWGRTAAQGEGPGLAAVRRYESKAAAHGLFTELAPEHPGIVVPRQEQPDSPRHTARRLTARAGRGLTTVVKSPHGVGGYGTVVVTPQQLFAAGGARALLRRLAREEVLPPGGALLLEEYIDGGRAEHLRDLTFDAVIGEDGTVHPVGVGAMDVDGTRYQGVTVGPGVVPPGAAATAGRFGLAVGERLAAEGHRGWYDVDFVTDRERRLAPTETNLRLTGPAIAFVLRARLDRVRGPGHVIRTLDGMPLGARLSQEALHDHLDRLRPRCTALGVTLLPLVVTAGYEPEPVVGLALAARGAGTPGAVEALDAAQALVGAANQALGRMFEALR
;
A
#
# COMPACT_ATOMS: atom_id res chain seq x y z
N MET A 1 -16.62 -15.97 -16.49
CA MET A 1 -16.37 -15.27 -15.21
C MET A 1 -15.35 -14.21 -15.53
N ASP A 2 -15.83 -13.08 -16.04
CA ASP A 2 -15.00 -12.22 -16.88
C ASP A 2 -14.52 -11.05 -16.02
N GLY A 3 -13.20 -10.89 -15.93
CA GLY A 3 -12.56 -9.80 -15.18
C GLY A 3 -11.62 -10.27 -14.07
N TRP A 4 -11.02 -9.30 -13.38
CA TRP A 4 -9.92 -9.52 -12.45
C TRP A 4 -10.29 -10.43 -11.26
N VAL A 5 -11.53 -10.41 -10.77
CA VAL A 5 -11.96 -11.29 -9.66
C VAL A 5 -11.92 -12.76 -10.09
N GLY A 6 -12.31 -13.04 -11.35
CA GLY A 6 -12.20 -14.37 -11.95
C GLY A 6 -10.74 -14.81 -12.06
N ALA A 7 -9.86 -13.93 -12.54
CA ALA A 7 -8.44 -14.20 -12.64
C ALA A 7 -7.74 -14.38 -11.28
N TRP A 8 -8.21 -13.67 -10.24
CA TRP A 8 -7.57 -13.64 -8.93
C TRP A 8 -7.95 -14.82 -8.04
N THR A 9 -9.24 -15.14 -7.93
CA THR A 9 -9.72 -16.20 -7.03
C THR A 9 -10.59 -17.25 -7.74
N GLY A 10 -10.68 -17.21 -9.07
CA GLY A 10 -11.65 -18.01 -9.81
C GLY A 10 -13.10 -17.58 -9.54
N GLY A 11 -13.32 -16.35 -9.05
CA GLY A 11 -14.64 -15.86 -8.63
C GLY A 11 -15.20 -16.54 -7.38
N ARG A 12 -14.38 -17.29 -6.64
CA ARG A 12 -14.76 -18.02 -5.44
C ARG A 12 -14.19 -17.35 -4.18
N ARG A 13 -14.64 -17.83 -3.03
CA ARG A 13 -14.08 -17.48 -1.73
C ARG A 13 -12.63 -17.96 -1.63
N ALA A 14 -11.81 -17.24 -0.86
CA ALA A 14 -10.37 -17.48 -0.79
C ALA A 14 -9.83 -17.56 0.64
N VAL A 15 -8.69 -18.23 0.80
CA VAL A 15 -7.85 -18.18 2.00
C VAL A 15 -6.95 -16.96 1.91
N HIS A 16 -6.97 -16.09 2.89
CA HIS A 16 -6.13 -14.88 2.93
C HIS A 16 -4.98 -15.05 3.92
N LEU A 17 -3.75 -14.89 3.44
CA LEU A 17 -2.54 -14.99 4.26
C LEU A 17 -1.99 -13.60 4.53
N GLY A 18 -2.05 -13.12 5.78
CA GLY A 18 -1.45 -11.86 6.22
C GLY A 18 0.09 -11.88 6.27
N ASN A 19 0.75 -12.36 5.21
CA ASN A 19 2.20 -12.59 5.13
C ASN A 19 3.01 -11.32 4.75
N VAL A 20 2.54 -10.14 5.15
CA VAL A 20 3.21 -8.86 4.86
C VAL A 20 4.64 -8.86 5.39
N ALA A 21 4.85 -9.41 6.59
CA ALA A 21 6.17 -9.54 7.20
C ALA A 21 7.09 -10.46 6.40
N ASP A 22 6.60 -11.62 5.99
CA ASP A 22 7.31 -12.57 5.13
C ASP A 22 7.76 -11.92 3.84
N PHE A 23 6.87 -11.15 3.21
CA PHE A 23 7.17 -10.47 1.96
C PHE A 23 8.25 -9.39 2.14
N ASN A 24 8.09 -8.54 3.15
CA ASN A 24 9.00 -7.43 3.40
C ASN A 24 10.40 -7.89 3.84
N GLU A 25 10.49 -8.98 4.60
CA GLU A 25 11.77 -9.51 5.10
C GLU A 25 12.74 -9.84 3.96
N GLN A 26 12.23 -10.27 2.80
CA GLN A 26 13.02 -10.59 1.61
C GLN A 26 13.85 -9.39 1.09
N PHE A 27 13.45 -8.17 1.47
CA PHE A 27 14.03 -6.92 0.98
C PHE A 27 14.71 -6.10 2.09
N PHE A 28 14.85 -6.65 3.29
CA PHE A 28 15.58 -5.96 4.35
C PHE A 28 17.05 -5.78 3.98
N ALA A 29 17.57 -4.58 4.26
CA ALA A 29 18.93 -4.23 3.94
C ALA A 29 19.93 -5.10 4.72
N ALA A 30 21.02 -5.49 4.07
CA ALA A 30 22.15 -6.12 4.75
C ALA A 30 22.71 -5.17 5.82
N GLY A 31 22.83 -5.66 7.05
CA GLY A 31 23.30 -4.85 8.19
C GLY A 31 22.22 -4.08 8.95
N MET A 32 20.93 -4.33 8.66
CA MET A 32 19.83 -3.93 9.55
C MET A 32 20.02 -4.59 10.92
N ASP A 33 19.97 -3.81 11.99
CA ASP A 33 20.06 -4.34 13.35
C ASP A 33 18.76 -5.07 13.76
N GLU A 34 18.86 -5.88 14.81
CA GLU A 34 17.76 -6.72 15.27
C GLU A 34 16.56 -5.91 15.79
N GLU A 35 16.81 -4.74 16.39
CA GLU A 35 15.76 -3.88 16.93
C GLU A 35 14.95 -3.23 15.81
N GLN A 36 15.64 -2.72 14.79
CA GLN A 36 15.05 -2.19 13.57
C GLN A 36 14.28 -3.29 12.83
N ARG A 37 14.86 -4.48 12.69
CA ARG A 37 14.16 -5.63 12.08
C ARG A 37 12.88 -5.96 12.85
N ALA A 38 12.93 -6.00 14.18
CA ALA A 38 11.75 -6.26 15.02
C ALA A 38 10.67 -5.18 14.87
N ARG A 39 11.04 -3.89 14.83
CA ARG A 39 10.09 -2.79 14.56
C ARG A 39 9.41 -2.94 13.20
N ARG A 40 10.17 -3.29 12.16
CA ARG A 40 9.64 -3.47 10.80
C ARG A 40 8.69 -4.66 10.69
N LEU A 41 9.03 -5.77 11.33
CA LEU A 41 8.14 -6.94 11.43
C LEU A 41 6.83 -6.59 12.14
N ARG A 42 6.92 -5.89 13.29
CA ARG A 42 5.75 -5.41 14.03
C ARG A 42 4.85 -4.52 13.16
N GLN A 43 5.43 -3.55 12.44
CA GLN A 43 4.69 -2.70 11.52
C GLN A 43 3.98 -3.52 10.44
N ALA A 44 4.66 -4.51 9.85
CA ALA A 44 4.08 -5.40 8.86
C ALA A 44 2.95 -6.27 9.44
N HIS A 45 3.04 -6.69 10.71
CA HIS A 45 1.96 -7.42 11.38
C HIS A 45 0.71 -6.58 11.57
N HIS A 46 0.87 -5.28 11.85
CA HIS A 46 -0.28 -4.38 11.90
C HIS A 46 -0.94 -4.28 10.53
N TYR A 47 -0.13 -4.05 9.51
CA TYR A 47 -0.60 -3.90 8.15
C TYR A 47 -1.28 -5.16 7.59
N ALA A 48 -0.91 -6.33 8.11
CA ALA A 48 -1.57 -7.61 7.78
C ALA A 48 -3.07 -7.64 8.12
N GLY A 49 -3.60 -6.73 8.94
CA GLY A 49 -5.05 -6.60 9.17
C GLY A 49 -5.86 -6.40 7.88
N MET A 50 -5.24 -5.81 6.85
CA MET A 50 -5.82 -5.68 5.51
C MET A 50 -6.06 -7.00 4.80
N ALA A 51 -5.52 -8.12 5.30
CA ALA A 51 -5.72 -9.45 4.73
C ALA A 51 -7.20 -9.82 4.60
N THR A 52 -8.07 -9.31 5.48
CA THR A 52 -9.53 -9.49 5.38
C THR A 52 -10.12 -9.04 4.04
N CYS A 53 -9.42 -8.16 3.32
CA CYS A 53 -9.85 -7.53 2.08
C CYS A 53 -8.89 -7.82 0.90
N TYR A 54 -8.18 -8.95 0.90
CA TYR A 54 -7.34 -9.36 -0.24
C TYR A 54 -8.14 -9.88 -1.44
N SER A 55 -9.40 -10.25 -1.21
CA SER A 55 -10.38 -10.57 -2.25
C SER A 55 -11.78 -10.21 -1.77
N PRO A 56 -12.78 -10.10 -2.66
CA PRO A 56 -14.14 -9.72 -2.26
C PRO A 56 -14.82 -10.67 -1.27
N GLU A 57 -14.40 -11.94 -1.17
CA GLU A 57 -14.98 -12.93 -0.25
C GLU A 57 -13.92 -13.79 0.45
N PRO A 58 -13.57 -13.50 1.71
CA PRO A 58 -12.79 -14.44 2.51
C PRO A 58 -13.59 -15.70 2.86
N ALA A 59 -12.92 -16.85 2.79
CA ALA A 59 -13.33 -18.10 3.44
C ALA A 59 -12.62 -18.27 4.79
N LEU A 60 -11.34 -17.97 4.79
CA LEU A 60 -10.41 -18.20 5.88
C LEU A 60 -9.41 -17.04 5.89
N VAL A 61 -9.14 -16.45 7.04
CA VAL A 61 -8.16 -15.37 7.21
C VAL A 61 -7.14 -15.78 8.26
N ILE A 62 -5.86 -15.69 7.92
CA ILE A 62 -4.76 -15.99 8.83
C ILE A 62 -3.92 -14.73 9.08
N LEU A 63 -3.84 -14.31 10.34
CA LEU A 63 -3.17 -13.09 10.77
C LEU A 63 -2.03 -13.38 11.75
N PRO A 64 -0.90 -12.66 11.62
CA PRO A 64 0.22 -12.80 12.54
C PRO A 64 -0.11 -12.26 13.94
N ALA A 65 -0.79 -11.11 14.01
CA ALA A 65 -1.21 -10.47 15.25
C ALA A 65 -2.58 -10.98 15.73
N GLU A 66 -2.79 -10.96 17.03
CA GLU A 66 -4.06 -11.32 17.66
C GLU A 66 -5.11 -10.24 17.41
N VAL A 67 -6.34 -10.66 17.12
CA VAL A 67 -7.49 -9.77 16.92
C VAL A 67 -8.74 -10.32 17.60
N GLU A 68 -9.62 -9.43 18.03
CA GLU A 68 -10.91 -9.79 18.61
C GLU A 68 -11.93 -10.18 17.54
N ALA A 69 -12.82 -11.13 17.85
CA ALA A 69 -13.85 -11.62 16.92
C ALA A 69 -14.85 -10.53 16.49
N ALA A 70 -15.15 -9.58 17.37
CA ALA A 70 -16.06 -8.47 17.06
C ALA A 70 -15.61 -7.65 15.82
N TRP A 71 -14.30 -7.56 15.58
CA TRP A 71 -13.76 -6.89 14.39
C TRP A 71 -14.12 -7.62 13.09
N ILE A 72 -13.97 -8.96 13.04
CA ILE A 72 -14.34 -9.73 11.84
C ILE A 72 -15.85 -9.76 11.64
N ASP A 73 -16.62 -9.81 12.72
CA ASP A 73 -18.09 -9.77 12.68
C ASP A 73 -18.61 -8.44 12.12
N TRP A 74 -18.00 -7.32 12.51
CA TRP A 74 -18.30 -6.01 11.93
C TRP A 74 -18.12 -6.04 10.41
N LEU A 75 -16.92 -6.43 9.95
CA LEU A 75 -16.61 -6.45 8.51
C LEU A 75 -17.54 -7.40 7.75
N ALA A 76 -17.81 -8.58 8.31
CA ALA A 76 -18.72 -9.55 7.71
C ALA A 76 -20.15 -9.00 7.59
N GLY A 77 -20.64 -8.27 8.59
CA GLY A 77 -21.95 -7.61 8.55
C GLY A 77 -22.03 -6.53 7.47
N GLU A 78 -21.06 -5.61 7.44
CA GLU A 78 -21.06 -4.51 6.47
C GLU A 78 -20.84 -5.00 5.03
N LEU A 79 -19.95 -5.96 4.84
CA LEU A 79 -19.63 -6.52 3.52
C LEU A 79 -20.51 -7.72 3.16
N ALA A 80 -21.51 -8.05 3.99
CA ALA A 80 -22.44 -9.16 3.83
C ALA A 80 -21.75 -10.52 3.57
N TRP A 81 -20.58 -10.75 4.15
CA TRP A 81 -19.83 -11.99 3.97
C TRP A 81 -20.57 -13.18 4.58
N GLY A 82 -20.33 -14.37 4.02
CA GLY A 82 -20.65 -15.62 4.70
C GLY A 82 -19.69 -15.88 5.88
N PRO A 83 -19.85 -17.02 6.59
CA PRO A 83 -19.02 -17.34 7.76
C PRO A 83 -17.52 -17.35 7.42
N VAL A 84 -16.70 -16.55 8.10
CA VAL A 84 -15.25 -16.47 7.89
C VAL A 84 -14.53 -17.21 9.02
N GLU A 85 -13.72 -18.19 8.66
CA GLU A 85 -12.81 -18.86 9.60
C GLU A 85 -11.62 -17.92 9.89
N LEU A 86 -11.31 -17.65 11.16
CA LEU A 86 -10.25 -16.72 11.55
C LEU A 86 -9.21 -17.40 12.44
N TYR A 87 -7.95 -17.36 12.02
CA TYR A 87 -6.79 -17.66 12.87
C TYR A 87 -5.98 -16.39 13.06
N SER A 88 -5.98 -15.86 14.27
CA SER A 88 -5.20 -14.68 14.64
C SER A 88 -4.14 -15.04 15.69
N GLY A 89 -3.17 -14.15 15.88
CA GLY A 89 -2.07 -14.37 16.83
C GLY A 89 -1.17 -15.54 16.43
N VAL A 90 -1.12 -15.87 15.14
CA VAL A 90 -0.41 -17.08 14.66
C VAL A 90 1.11 -16.89 14.75
N ALA A 91 1.61 -15.68 14.54
CA ALA A 91 3.04 -15.40 14.42
C ALA A 91 3.46 -14.19 15.28
N PRO A 92 3.34 -14.25 16.62
CA PRO A 92 3.72 -13.14 17.48
C PRO A 92 5.24 -12.91 17.42
N GLY A 93 5.65 -11.87 16.71
CA GLY A 93 7.06 -11.47 16.59
C GLY A 93 7.91 -12.25 15.58
N GLU A 94 7.31 -13.14 14.79
CA GLU A 94 7.98 -13.88 13.72
C GLU A 94 7.19 -13.86 12.41
N THR A 95 7.72 -14.44 11.33
CA THR A 95 7.02 -14.49 10.04
C THR A 95 5.95 -15.58 10.00
N LEU A 96 4.93 -15.39 9.16
CA LEU A 96 3.81 -16.32 9.06
C LEU A 96 4.27 -17.70 8.55
N ALA A 97 5.22 -17.75 7.63
CA ALA A 97 5.78 -19.00 7.11
C ALA A 97 6.44 -19.85 8.21
N ARG A 98 7.21 -19.23 9.12
CA ARG A 98 7.83 -19.94 10.25
C ARG A 98 6.77 -20.46 11.21
N ALA A 99 5.79 -19.62 11.53
CA ALA A 99 4.68 -19.98 12.39
C ALA A 99 3.80 -21.11 11.81
N LEU A 100 3.58 -21.14 10.50
CA LEU A 100 2.83 -22.20 9.81
C LEU A 100 3.62 -23.52 9.74
N ALA A 101 4.94 -23.46 9.55
CA ALA A 101 5.78 -24.65 9.59
C ALA A 101 5.71 -25.37 10.96
N ALA A 102 5.56 -24.62 12.05
CA ALA A 102 5.34 -25.15 13.39
C ALA A 102 3.90 -25.68 13.64
N ARG A 103 2.97 -25.47 12.70
CA ARG A 103 1.54 -25.82 12.82
C ARG A 103 1.08 -26.66 11.63
N PRO A 104 1.55 -27.92 11.51
CA PRO A 104 1.30 -28.76 10.34
C PRO A 104 -0.18 -29.02 10.06
N ALA A 105 -1.03 -29.07 11.10
CA ALA A 105 -2.47 -29.23 10.90
C ALA A 105 -3.12 -28.01 10.22
N LEU A 106 -2.71 -26.80 10.58
CA LEU A 106 -3.19 -25.57 9.95
C LEU A 106 -2.61 -25.43 8.52
N ALA A 107 -1.34 -25.77 8.34
CA ALA A 107 -0.72 -25.79 7.01
C ALA A 107 -1.45 -26.77 6.07
N ALA A 108 -1.79 -27.97 6.55
CA ALA A 108 -2.58 -28.96 5.78
C ALA A 108 -3.98 -28.43 5.46
N ARG A 109 -4.68 -27.80 6.42
CA ARG A 109 -5.99 -27.17 6.18
C ARG A 109 -5.96 -26.12 5.06
N ILE A 110 -4.88 -25.35 4.97
CA ILE A 110 -4.67 -24.36 3.91
C ILE A 110 -4.36 -25.04 2.58
N ALA A 111 -3.47 -26.04 2.57
CA ALA A 111 -3.00 -26.69 1.35
C ALA A 111 -4.03 -27.62 0.70
N ASP A 112 -4.78 -28.35 1.51
CA ASP A 112 -5.76 -29.36 1.06
C ASP A 112 -7.16 -28.76 0.82
N GLY A 113 -7.34 -27.47 1.12
CA GLY A 113 -8.59 -26.76 0.94
C GLY A 113 -8.93 -26.52 -0.55
N PRO A 114 -10.22 -26.49 -0.93
CA PRO A 114 -10.64 -26.20 -2.30
C PRO A 114 -10.54 -24.71 -2.68
N GLU A 115 -10.29 -23.83 -1.71
CA GLU A 115 -10.22 -22.38 -1.89
C GLU A 115 -8.88 -21.92 -2.46
N ALA A 116 -8.89 -20.83 -3.23
CA ALA A 116 -7.66 -20.20 -3.69
C ALA A 116 -6.91 -19.56 -2.52
N VAL A 117 -5.58 -19.74 -2.46
CA VAL A 117 -4.74 -19.12 -1.43
C VAL A 117 -4.18 -17.80 -1.95
N VAL A 118 -4.51 -16.71 -1.26
CA VAL A 118 -4.18 -15.34 -1.63
C VAL A 118 -3.26 -14.72 -0.57
N PRO A 119 -1.95 -14.59 -0.85
CA PRO A 119 -1.03 -13.88 0.01
C PRO A 119 -1.03 -12.37 -0.27
N TRP A 120 -0.40 -11.59 0.62
CA TRP A 120 0.02 -10.22 0.32
C TRP A 120 0.92 -10.21 -0.91
N GLY A 121 1.96 -11.03 -0.90
CA GLY A 121 2.87 -11.19 -2.02
C GLY A 121 3.59 -12.53 -1.95
N ARG A 122 4.18 -12.93 -3.08
CA ARG A 122 4.87 -14.21 -3.21
C ARG A 122 6.21 -14.20 -2.46
N THR A 123 6.50 -15.29 -1.75
CA THR A 123 7.78 -15.49 -1.06
C THR A 123 8.38 -16.86 -1.35
N ALA A 124 9.64 -17.09 -0.96
CA ALA A 124 10.31 -18.38 -1.12
C ALA A 124 9.58 -19.54 -0.41
N ALA A 125 8.82 -19.25 0.66
CA ALA A 125 8.00 -20.25 1.35
C ALA A 125 6.89 -20.84 0.47
N GLN A 126 6.55 -20.16 -0.63
CA GLN A 126 5.53 -20.57 -1.60
C GLN A 126 6.14 -21.19 -2.86
N GLY A 127 7.45 -21.45 -2.84
CA GLY A 127 8.20 -22.04 -3.93
C GLY A 127 9.03 -21.04 -4.73
N GLU A 128 10.22 -21.49 -5.14
CA GLU A 128 11.06 -20.78 -6.10
C GLU A 128 10.50 -20.93 -7.53
N GLY A 129 10.83 -20.00 -8.42
CA GLY A 129 10.42 -20.07 -9.82
C GLY A 129 10.37 -18.70 -10.51
N PRO A 130 9.96 -18.67 -11.80
CA PRO A 130 9.95 -17.45 -12.61
C PRO A 130 9.15 -16.30 -11.98
N GLY A 131 7.98 -16.58 -11.40
CA GLY A 131 7.18 -15.55 -10.75
C GLY A 131 7.87 -14.90 -9.54
N LEU A 132 8.54 -15.68 -8.69
CA LEU A 132 9.30 -15.11 -7.57
C LEU A 132 10.57 -14.39 -8.05
N ALA A 133 11.20 -14.87 -9.12
CA ALA A 133 12.32 -14.17 -9.76
C ALA A 133 11.89 -12.81 -10.33
N ALA A 134 10.71 -12.75 -10.97
CA ALA A 134 10.11 -11.51 -11.45
C ALA A 134 9.82 -10.55 -10.28
N VAL A 135 9.23 -11.03 -9.18
CA VAL A 135 9.04 -10.24 -7.95
C VAL A 135 10.36 -9.66 -7.46
N ARG A 136 11.39 -10.49 -7.22
CA ARG A 136 12.70 -10.02 -6.72
C ARG A 136 13.34 -8.99 -7.66
N ARG A 137 13.13 -9.13 -8.97
CA ARG A 137 13.65 -8.22 -9.98
C ARG A 137 12.88 -6.90 -10.00
N TYR A 138 11.58 -6.93 -10.23
CA TYR A 138 10.77 -5.74 -10.53
C TYR A 138 10.24 -5.01 -9.29
N GLU A 139 10.34 -5.60 -8.09
CA GLU A 139 10.27 -4.84 -6.84
C GLU A 139 11.49 -3.92 -6.63
N SER A 140 12.53 -4.06 -7.46
CA SER A 140 13.61 -3.08 -7.52
C SER A 140 13.18 -1.86 -8.32
N LYS A 141 13.20 -0.68 -7.68
CA LYS A 141 12.96 0.61 -8.32
C LYS A 141 13.88 0.88 -9.52
N ALA A 142 15.08 0.30 -9.54
CA ALA A 142 15.99 0.40 -10.68
C ALA A 142 15.55 -0.47 -11.87
N ALA A 143 15.09 -1.70 -11.61
CA ALA A 143 14.61 -2.58 -12.66
C ALA A 143 13.26 -2.11 -13.23
N ALA A 144 12.36 -1.63 -12.37
CA ALA A 144 11.11 -0.98 -12.77
C ALA A 144 11.39 0.25 -13.65
N HIS A 145 12.35 1.10 -13.27
CA HIS A 145 12.76 2.26 -14.08
C HIS A 145 13.29 1.86 -15.47
N GLY A 146 14.10 0.80 -15.53
CA GLY A 146 14.56 0.24 -16.80
C GLY A 146 13.41 -0.20 -17.70
N LEU A 147 12.43 -0.92 -17.13
CA LEU A 147 11.21 -1.33 -17.83
C LEU A 147 10.41 -0.12 -18.33
N PHE A 148 10.23 0.92 -17.49
CA PHE A 148 9.51 2.12 -17.89
C PHE A 148 10.20 2.84 -19.03
N THR A 149 11.53 2.93 -18.99
CA THR A 149 12.35 3.55 -20.05
C THR A 149 12.20 2.81 -21.38
N GLU A 150 12.13 1.47 -21.35
CA GLU A 150 11.91 0.64 -22.53
C GLU A 150 10.53 0.90 -23.16
N LEU A 151 9.48 0.97 -22.34
CA LEU A 151 8.10 1.10 -22.82
C LEU A 151 7.71 2.54 -23.21
N ALA A 152 8.23 3.55 -22.51
CA ALA A 152 7.77 4.94 -22.66
C ALA A 152 7.70 5.51 -24.10
N PRO A 153 8.59 5.17 -25.05
CA PRO A 153 8.50 5.67 -26.42
C PRO A 153 7.17 5.37 -27.13
N GLU A 154 6.49 4.28 -26.76
CA GLU A 154 5.22 3.85 -27.37
C GLU A 154 3.98 4.42 -26.65
N HIS A 155 4.18 5.12 -25.53
CA HIS A 155 3.10 5.59 -24.67
C HIS A 155 3.09 7.13 -24.56
N PRO A 156 2.38 7.82 -25.47
CA PRO A 156 2.23 9.26 -25.37
C PRO A 156 1.52 9.64 -24.06
N GLY A 157 2.05 10.64 -23.38
CA GLY A 157 1.59 11.06 -22.05
C GLY A 157 2.37 10.45 -20.89
N ILE A 158 3.37 9.58 -21.16
CA ILE A 158 4.32 9.08 -20.17
C ILE A 158 5.63 9.87 -20.24
N VAL A 159 6.16 10.27 -19.09
CA VAL A 159 7.48 10.88 -18.93
C VAL A 159 8.28 10.14 -17.88
N VAL A 160 9.36 9.48 -18.27
CA VAL A 160 10.19 8.73 -17.32
C VAL A 160 11.21 9.69 -16.69
N PRO A 161 11.21 9.87 -15.36
CA PRO A 161 12.17 10.74 -14.70
C PRO A 161 13.59 10.22 -14.89
N ARG A 162 14.58 11.11 -15.04
CA ARG A 162 15.98 10.66 -15.16
C ARG A 162 16.45 10.03 -13.85
N GLN A 163 16.87 8.77 -13.90
CA GLN A 163 17.43 8.04 -12.77
C GLN A 163 18.91 7.70 -13.00
N GLU A 164 19.72 7.78 -11.95
CA GLU A 164 21.11 7.33 -11.93
C GLU A 164 21.36 6.48 -10.68
N GLN A 165 22.20 5.45 -10.80
CA GLN A 165 22.65 4.62 -9.69
C GLN A 165 24.17 4.81 -9.51
N PRO A 166 24.61 5.72 -8.61
CA PRO A 166 26.03 5.86 -8.31
C PRO A 166 26.59 4.57 -7.68
N ASP A 167 27.83 4.24 -8.04
CA ASP A 167 28.53 3.00 -7.63
C ASP A 167 28.99 2.97 -6.16
N SER A 168 28.92 4.09 -5.45
CA SER A 168 29.50 4.24 -4.12
C SER A 168 28.89 5.41 -3.34
N PRO A 169 28.86 5.36 -1.99
CA PRO A 169 28.37 6.47 -1.17
C PRO A 169 29.10 7.80 -1.43
N ARG A 170 30.38 7.73 -1.80
CA ARG A 170 31.19 8.91 -2.16
C ARG A 170 30.69 9.53 -3.47
N HIS A 171 30.42 8.72 -4.49
CA HIS A 171 29.86 9.20 -5.75
C HIS A 171 28.41 9.68 -5.57
N THR A 172 27.58 8.99 -4.79
CA THR A 172 26.23 9.45 -4.43
C THR A 172 26.27 10.85 -3.82
N ALA A 173 27.10 11.07 -2.81
CA ALA A 173 27.21 12.38 -2.17
C ALA A 173 27.70 13.47 -3.13
N ARG A 174 28.69 13.17 -3.99
CA ARG A 174 29.19 14.11 -5.01
C ARG A 174 28.12 14.49 -6.02
N ARG A 175 27.38 13.51 -6.55
CA ARG A 175 26.29 13.75 -7.51
C ARG A 175 25.18 14.56 -6.89
N LEU A 176 24.77 14.22 -5.67
CA LEU A 176 23.72 14.94 -4.95
C LEU A 176 24.12 16.40 -4.67
N THR A 177 25.37 16.66 -4.22
CA THR A 177 25.90 18.02 -4.07
C THR A 177 25.93 18.78 -5.40
N ALA A 178 26.35 18.15 -6.50
CA ALA A 178 26.39 18.79 -7.81
C ALA A 178 24.99 19.11 -8.36
N ARG A 179 23.97 18.29 -8.07
CA ARG A 179 22.57 18.59 -8.39
C ARG A 179 22.05 19.76 -7.56
N ALA A 180 22.27 19.74 -6.25
CA ALA A 180 21.88 20.82 -5.35
C ALA A 180 22.56 22.16 -5.70
N GLY A 181 23.84 22.15 -6.09
CA GLY A 181 24.54 23.35 -6.56
C GLY A 181 23.97 23.96 -7.85
N ARG A 182 23.18 23.20 -8.61
CA ARG A 182 22.41 23.68 -9.77
C ARG A 182 20.95 24.03 -9.42
N GLY A 183 20.60 24.03 -8.14
CA GLY A 183 19.24 24.31 -7.67
C GLY A 183 18.25 23.15 -7.89
N LEU A 184 18.73 21.94 -8.21
CA LEU A 184 17.85 20.81 -8.53
C LEU A 184 17.47 20.01 -7.28
N THR A 185 16.15 19.85 -7.06
CA THR A 185 15.60 18.87 -6.12
C THR A 185 15.81 17.46 -6.67
N THR A 186 16.16 16.52 -5.78
CA THR A 186 16.47 15.13 -6.15
C THR A 186 15.70 14.17 -5.26
N VAL A 187 15.08 13.16 -5.86
CA VAL A 187 14.51 12.04 -5.10
C VAL A 187 15.61 11.02 -4.87
N VAL A 188 15.88 10.68 -3.62
CA VAL A 188 16.84 9.65 -3.23
C VAL A 188 16.07 8.41 -2.83
N LYS A 189 16.33 7.29 -3.50
CA LYS A 189 15.65 6.01 -3.28
C LYS A 189 16.65 4.92 -2.93
N SER A 190 16.30 3.95 -2.09
CA SER A 190 16.94 2.64 -2.11
C SER A 190 16.31 1.77 -3.20
N PRO A 191 17.02 0.76 -3.76
CA PRO A 191 16.45 -0.15 -4.75
C PRO A 191 15.16 -0.81 -4.27
N HIS A 192 15.13 -1.22 -3.01
CA HIS A 192 13.96 -1.77 -2.34
C HIS A 192 13.62 -0.91 -1.12
N GLY A 193 12.34 -0.62 -0.94
CA GLY A 193 11.81 0.19 0.14
C GLY A 193 10.31 0.00 0.23
N VAL A 194 9.74 0.10 1.43
CA VAL A 194 8.32 -0.18 1.72
C VAL A 194 7.74 0.91 2.62
N GLY A 195 6.50 1.35 2.34
CA GLY A 195 5.75 2.24 3.23
C GLY A 195 6.44 3.56 3.57
N GLY A 196 7.08 4.22 2.58
CA GLY A 196 7.83 5.47 2.76
C GLY A 196 9.26 5.30 3.30
N TYR A 197 9.67 4.09 3.69
CA TYR A 197 11.09 3.79 3.93
C TYR A 197 11.82 3.60 2.62
N GLY A 198 13.03 4.16 2.54
CA GLY A 198 13.87 3.99 1.36
C GLY A 198 13.54 4.97 0.24
N THR A 199 12.79 6.05 0.49
CA THR A 199 12.55 7.12 -0.48
C THR A 199 12.45 8.46 0.25
N VAL A 200 13.14 9.49 -0.26
CA VAL A 200 13.09 10.84 0.31
C VAL A 200 13.32 11.89 -0.76
N VAL A 201 12.59 12.99 -0.70
CA VAL A 201 12.82 14.17 -1.55
C VAL A 201 13.83 15.08 -0.85
N VAL A 202 14.95 15.36 -1.53
CA VAL A 202 16.02 16.22 -1.01
C VAL A 202 16.06 17.51 -1.82
N THR A 203 15.73 18.62 -1.16
CA THR A 203 15.88 19.96 -1.73
C THR A 203 17.31 20.48 -1.55
N PRO A 204 17.75 21.45 -2.38
CA PRO A 204 19.04 22.10 -2.20
C PRO A 204 19.21 22.70 -0.79
N GLN A 205 18.16 23.35 -0.27
CA GLN A 205 18.17 23.96 1.06
C GLN A 205 18.39 22.93 2.16
N GLN A 206 17.67 21.80 2.14
CA GLN A 206 17.84 20.74 3.14
C GLN A 206 19.27 20.17 3.13
N LEU A 207 19.84 20.01 1.94
CA LEU A 207 21.20 19.49 1.78
C LEU A 207 22.24 20.45 2.35
N PHE A 208 22.16 21.74 2.04
CA PHE A 208 23.13 22.72 2.53
C PHE A 208 22.95 23.00 4.03
N ALA A 209 21.71 23.04 4.53
CA ALA A 209 21.43 23.18 5.96
C ALA A 209 21.97 22.00 6.79
N ALA A 210 22.02 20.79 6.22
CA ALA A 210 22.62 19.63 6.86
C ALA A 210 24.16 19.63 6.88
N GLY A 211 24.82 20.63 6.29
CA GLY A 211 26.28 20.65 6.16
C GLY A 211 26.81 19.81 4.97
N GLY A 212 25.96 19.57 3.97
CA GLY A 212 26.30 18.87 2.73
C GLY A 212 25.80 17.41 2.65
N ALA A 213 25.92 16.82 1.47
CA ALA A 213 25.29 15.54 1.13
C ALA A 213 25.69 14.38 2.07
N ARG A 214 26.96 14.28 2.47
CA ARG A 214 27.42 13.20 3.37
C ARG A 214 26.77 13.30 4.75
N ALA A 215 26.67 14.51 5.29
CA ALA A 215 26.08 14.73 6.60
C ALA A 215 24.57 14.46 6.55
N LEU A 216 23.89 14.90 5.49
CA LEU A 216 22.48 14.59 5.23
C LEU A 216 22.24 13.08 5.14
N LEU A 217 22.98 12.35 4.30
CA LEU A 217 22.78 10.91 4.12
C LEU A 217 23.02 10.12 5.41
N ARG A 218 24.02 10.50 6.22
CA ARG A 218 24.22 9.90 7.55
C ARG A 218 23.06 10.20 8.50
N ARG A 219 22.50 11.41 8.44
CA ARG A 219 21.32 11.76 9.25
C ARG A 219 20.12 10.91 8.84
N LEU A 220 19.82 10.83 7.55
CA LEU A 220 18.71 10.03 7.02
C LEU A 220 18.83 8.53 7.35
N ALA A 221 20.05 7.99 7.36
CA ALA A 221 20.28 6.62 7.80
C ALA A 221 20.02 6.43 9.31
N ARG A 222 20.46 7.38 10.15
CA ARG A 222 20.21 7.34 11.60
C ARG A 222 18.74 7.54 11.97
N GLU A 223 18.03 8.34 11.18
CA GLU A 223 16.57 8.56 11.31
C GLU A 223 15.76 7.45 10.64
N GLU A 224 16.42 6.40 10.14
CA GLU A 224 15.79 5.25 9.48
C GLU A 224 14.88 5.62 8.31
N VAL A 225 15.19 6.70 7.60
CA VAL A 225 14.51 7.10 6.35
C VAL A 225 15.11 6.34 5.17
N LEU A 226 16.44 6.11 5.20
CA LEU A 226 17.18 5.34 4.20
C LEU A 226 17.94 4.19 4.86
N PRO A 227 18.21 3.08 4.15
CA PRO A 227 19.06 2.02 4.66
C PRO A 227 20.50 2.49 4.87
N PRO A 228 21.17 2.05 5.95
CA PRO A 228 22.59 2.34 6.16
C PRO A 228 23.43 1.63 5.10
N GLY A 229 24.38 2.35 4.48
CA GLY A 229 25.39 1.77 3.59
C GLY A 229 24.88 1.15 2.28
N GLY A 230 23.58 1.21 2.01
CA GLY A 230 22.98 0.62 0.81
C GLY A 230 23.30 1.39 -0.47
N ALA A 231 23.17 0.69 -1.61
CA ALA A 231 23.10 1.35 -2.90
C ALA A 231 21.90 2.32 -2.91
N LEU A 232 22.08 3.49 -3.51
CA LEU A 232 21.03 4.51 -3.63
C LEU A 232 20.86 4.88 -5.09
N LEU A 233 19.62 5.18 -5.46
CA LEU A 233 19.21 5.73 -6.74
C LEU A 233 18.98 7.23 -6.55
N LEU A 234 19.44 8.03 -7.49
CA LEU A 234 19.16 9.46 -7.56
C LEU A 234 18.26 9.71 -8.76
N GLU A 235 17.06 10.18 -8.51
CA GLU A 235 16.04 10.41 -9.52
C GLU A 235 15.69 11.89 -9.60
N GLU A 236 15.35 12.32 -10.81
CA GLU A 236 14.74 13.62 -11.06
C GLU A 236 13.45 13.79 -10.28
N TYR A 237 13.33 14.91 -9.56
CA TYR A 237 12.07 15.28 -8.94
C TYR A 237 11.12 15.84 -9.99
N ILE A 238 10.00 15.16 -10.21
CA ILE A 238 8.91 15.65 -11.05
C ILE A 238 8.10 16.65 -10.24
N ASP A 239 8.09 17.91 -10.69
CA ASP A 239 7.27 18.96 -10.11
C ASP A 239 5.85 18.89 -10.69
N GLY A 240 4.84 18.68 -9.84
CA GLY A 240 3.43 18.64 -10.25
C GLY A 240 2.77 20.02 -10.42
N GLY A 241 3.48 21.09 -10.08
CA GLY A 241 2.97 22.45 -10.12
C GLY A 241 2.08 22.77 -8.93
N ARG A 242 0.84 23.19 -9.20
CA ARG A 242 -0.09 23.69 -8.18
C ARG A 242 -0.70 22.53 -7.39
N ALA A 243 -0.86 22.70 -6.07
CA ALA A 243 -1.25 21.64 -5.14
C ALA A 243 -2.67 21.08 -5.37
N GLU A 244 -3.55 21.83 -6.00
CA GLU A 244 -4.91 21.40 -6.36
C GLU A 244 -4.96 20.41 -7.54
N HIS A 245 -3.83 20.13 -8.18
CA HIS A 245 -3.76 19.14 -9.25
C HIS A 245 -3.62 17.73 -8.66
N LEU A 246 -4.31 16.76 -9.28
CA LEU A 246 -4.08 15.34 -9.01
C LEU A 246 -2.60 15.02 -9.20
N ARG A 247 -1.95 14.61 -8.11
CA ARG A 247 -0.50 14.43 -8.06
C ARG A 247 -0.09 12.97 -8.14
N ASP A 248 -0.61 12.13 -7.24
CA ASP A 248 -0.19 10.74 -7.07
C ASP A 248 -1.31 9.79 -7.51
N LEU A 249 -1.00 8.87 -8.41
CA LEU A 249 -1.93 7.88 -8.94
C LEU A 249 -1.34 6.48 -8.84
N THR A 250 -2.21 5.49 -8.82
CA THR A 250 -1.83 4.09 -8.97
C THR A 250 -2.75 3.41 -9.97
N PHE A 251 -2.20 2.50 -10.77
CA PHE A 251 -2.96 1.58 -11.62
C PHE A 251 -2.73 0.16 -11.12
N ASP A 252 -3.82 -0.58 -10.90
CA ASP A 252 -3.78 -1.95 -10.40
C ASP A 252 -4.33 -2.92 -11.45
N ALA A 253 -3.73 -4.10 -11.52
CA ALA A 253 -4.18 -5.20 -12.36
C ALA A 253 -3.79 -6.57 -11.78
N VAL A 254 -4.45 -7.62 -12.29
CA VAL A 254 -4.14 -9.01 -11.97
C VAL A 254 -3.70 -9.72 -13.24
N ILE A 255 -2.56 -10.39 -13.21
CA ILE A 255 -2.12 -11.29 -14.28
C ILE A 255 -2.65 -12.69 -13.94
N GLY A 256 -3.60 -13.19 -14.72
CA GLY A 256 -4.18 -14.52 -14.57
C GLY A 256 -3.17 -15.62 -14.90
N GLU A 257 -3.46 -16.87 -14.51
CA GLU A 257 -2.58 -18.03 -14.71
C GLU A 257 -2.16 -18.23 -16.18
N ASP A 258 -3.04 -17.90 -17.12
CA ASP A 258 -2.79 -17.94 -18.57
C ASP A 258 -1.85 -16.82 -19.07
N GLY A 259 -1.49 -15.87 -18.22
CA GLY A 259 -0.68 -14.69 -18.54
C GLY A 259 -1.51 -13.49 -19.02
N THR A 260 -2.84 -13.60 -19.08
CA THR A 260 -3.71 -12.48 -19.47
C THR A 260 -3.73 -11.42 -18.38
N VAL A 261 -3.61 -10.15 -18.77
CA VAL A 261 -3.67 -9.00 -17.85
C VAL A 261 -5.12 -8.54 -17.70
N HIS A 262 -5.59 -8.49 -16.45
CA HIS A 262 -6.94 -8.06 -16.09
C HIS A 262 -6.87 -6.76 -15.27
N PRO A 263 -7.17 -5.60 -15.87
CA PRO A 263 -7.24 -4.33 -15.15
C PRO A 263 -8.21 -4.38 -13.97
N VAL A 264 -7.77 -3.84 -12.85
CA VAL A 264 -8.60 -3.62 -11.66
C VAL A 264 -9.12 -2.19 -11.67
N GLY A 265 -8.23 -1.20 -11.83
CA GLY A 265 -8.63 0.20 -11.91
C GLY A 265 -7.48 1.19 -11.71
N VAL A 266 -7.84 2.47 -11.57
CA VAL A 266 -6.92 3.57 -11.26
C VAL A 266 -7.44 4.31 -10.03
N GLY A 267 -6.54 4.67 -9.12
CA GLY A 267 -6.83 5.36 -7.88
C GLY A 267 -6.03 6.66 -7.74
N ALA A 268 -6.57 7.60 -6.96
CA ALA A 268 -5.85 8.79 -6.51
C ALA A 268 -5.28 8.53 -5.12
N MET A 269 -3.96 8.51 -4.99
CA MET A 269 -3.29 8.25 -3.72
C MET A 269 -3.25 9.51 -2.86
N ASP A 270 -3.37 9.33 -1.55
CA ASP A 270 -3.04 10.35 -0.55
C ASP A 270 -1.61 10.10 -0.07
N VAL A 271 -0.71 11.05 -0.31
CA VAL A 271 0.72 10.95 -0.02
C VAL A 271 1.18 12.18 0.74
N ASP A 272 1.70 11.97 1.94
CA ASP A 272 2.37 13.01 2.72
C ASP A 272 3.88 12.93 2.50
N GLY A 273 4.39 13.85 1.67
CA GLY A 273 5.78 13.88 1.24
C GLY A 273 6.15 12.67 0.36
N THR A 274 6.55 11.57 1.01
CA THR A 274 6.86 10.28 0.34
C THR A 274 6.16 9.10 1.00
N ARG A 275 5.34 9.37 2.02
CA ARG A 275 4.64 8.35 2.78
C ARG A 275 3.21 8.24 2.26
N TYR A 276 2.90 7.07 1.72
CA TYR A 276 1.52 6.69 1.39
C TYR A 276 0.65 6.67 2.66
N GLN A 277 -0.53 7.28 2.56
CA GLN A 277 -1.52 7.38 3.63
C GLN A 277 -2.84 6.67 3.30
N GLY A 278 -3.09 6.37 2.03
CA GLY A 278 -4.34 5.78 1.58
C GLY A 278 -4.60 6.07 0.10
N VAL A 279 -5.74 5.60 -0.40
CA VAL A 279 -6.18 5.85 -1.78
C VAL A 279 -7.66 6.18 -1.79
N THR A 280 -8.07 7.00 -2.75
CA THR A 280 -9.48 7.11 -3.14
C THR A 280 -9.68 6.46 -4.51
N VAL A 281 -10.66 5.57 -4.63
CA VAL A 281 -11.02 4.89 -5.88
C VAL A 281 -12.52 5.00 -6.12
N GLY A 282 -12.93 4.99 -7.39
CA GLY A 282 -14.33 5.02 -7.78
C GLY A 282 -14.63 6.00 -8.91
N PRO A 283 -15.92 6.11 -9.31
CA PRO A 283 -16.32 6.96 -10.42
C PRO A 283 -15.92 8.43 -10.24
N GLY A 284 -15.19 8.96 -11.22
CA GLY A 284 -14.80 10.37 -11.31
C GLY A 284 -13.69 10.83 -10.35
N VAL A 285 -13.14 9.94 -9.52
CA VAL A 285 -12.00 10.26 -8.64
C VAL A 285 -10.76 10.63 -9.44
N VAL A 286 -10.49 9.87 -10.50
CA VAL A 286 -9.38 10.13 -11.43
C VAL A 286 -9.94 10.67 -12.75
N PRO A 287 -9.40 11.77 -13.30
CA PRO A 287 -9.82 12.29 -14.59
C PRO A 287 -9.70 11.22 -15.70
N PRO A 288 -10.69 11.08 -16.60
CA PRO A 288 -10.72 10.01 -17.60
C PRO A 288 -9.48 9.93 -18.49
N GLY A 289 -8.89 11.08 -18.85
CA GLY A 289 -7.67 11.11 -19.66
C GLY A 289 -6.45 10.54 -18.92
N ALA A 290 -6.28 10.88 -17.64
CA ALA A 290 -5.21 10.33 -16.81
C ALA A 290 -5.42 8.83 -16.57
N ALA A 291 -6.65 8.41 -16.26
CA ALA A 291 -6.99 7.01 -16.07
C ALA A 291 -6.73 6.18 -17.34
N ALA A 292 -7.07 6.70 -18.52
CA ALA A 292 -6.81 6.01 -19.78
C ALA A 292 -5.30 5.89 -20.08
N THR A 293 -4.51 6.92 -19.78
CA THR A 293 -3.05 6.89 -19.95
C THR A 293 -2.39 5.90 -18.99
N ALA A 294 -2.75 5.96 -17.71
CA ALA A 294 -2.28 5.01 -16.70
C ALA A 294 -2.65 3.57 -17.08
N GLY A 295 -3.91 3.34 -17.51
CA GLY A 295 -4.39 2.03 -17.94
C GLY A 295 -3.63 1.46 -19.14
N ARG A 296 -3.40 2.26 -20.19
CA ARG A 296 -2.64 1.79 -21.36
C ARG A 296 -1.20 1.43 -21.00
N PHE A 297 -0.52 2.28 -20.23
CA PHE A 297 0.86 2.02 -19.83
C PHE A 297 0.97 0.84 -18.85
N GLY A 298 0.08 0.79 -17.85
CA GLY A 298 0.02 -0.28 -16.87
C GLY A 298 -0.28 -1.65 -17.48
N LEU A 299 -1.11 -1.71 -18.53
CA LEU A 299 -1.33 -2.92 -19.32
C LEU A 299 -0.04 -3.42 -19.98
N ALA A 300 0.70 -2.53 -20.66
CA ALA A 300 1.97 -2.89 -21.31
C ALA A 300 3.04 -3.36 -20.29
N VAL A 301 3.08 -2.72 -19.11
CA VAL A 301 3.89 -3.21 -17.99
C VAL A 301 3.47 -4.62 -17.59
N GLY A 302 2.17 -4.87 -17.43
CA GLY A 302 1.63 -6.18 -17.08
C GLY A 302 1.97 -7.27 -18.08
N GLU A 303 1.87 -6.99 -19.38
CA GLU A 303 2.25 -7.93 -20.45
C GLU A 303 3.72 -8.31 -20.36
N ARG A 304 4.59 -7.33 -20.07
CA ARG A 304 6.03 -7.59 -19.88
C ARG A 304 6.30 -8.41 -18.61
N LEU A 305 5.62 -8.11 -17.51
CA LEU A 305 5.72 -8.90 -16.27
C LEU A 305 5.19 -10.34 -16.47
N ALA A 306 4.11 -10.51 -17.23
CA ALA A 306 3.55 -11.82 -17.56
C ALA A 306 4.53 -12.67 -18.39
N ALA A 307 5.22 -12.05 -19.34
CA ALA A 307 6.26 -12.68 -20.15
C ALA A 307 7.49 -13.11 -19.32
N GLU A 308 7.78 -12.39 -18.23
CA GLU A 308 8.83 -12.75 -17.24
C GLU A 308 8.34 -13.81 -16.22
N GLY A 309 7.09 -14.26 -16.35
CA GLY A 309 6.51 -15.33 -15.54
C GLY A 309 5.79 -14.88 -14.27
N HIS A 310 5.58 -13.57 -14.07
CA HIS A 310 4.75 -13.08 -12.96
C HIS A 310 3.29 -13.47 -13.15
N ARG A 311 2.64 -13.87 -12.05
CA ARG A 311 1.21 -14.24 -11.96
C ARG A 311 0.67 -13.71 -10.65
N GLY A 312 -0.47 -13.03 -10.72
CA GLY A 312 -1.11 -12.36 -9.59
C GLY A 312 -1.15 -10.84 -9.70
N TRP A 313 -1.35 -10.19 -8.56
CA TRP A 313 -1.50 -8.73 -8.48
C TRP A 313 -0.21 -8.00 -8.84
N TYR A 314 -0.36 -6.86 -9.51
CA TYR A 314 0.66 -5.84 -9.57
C TYR A 314 0.02 -4.46 -9.67
N ASP A 315 0.80 -3.45 -9.31
CA ASP A 315 0.46 -2.06 -9.60
C ASP A 315 1.63 -1.30 -10.23
N VAL A 316 1.29 -0.13 -10.79
CA VAL A 316 2.23 0.89 -11.25
C VAL A 316 1.82 2.21 -10.61
N ASP A 317 2.74 2.79 -9.85
CA ASP A 317 2.55 4.09 -9.24
C ASP A 317 3.04 5.19 -10.19
N PHE A 318 2.32 6.31 -10.20
CA PHE A 318 2.62 7.47 -11.02
C PHE A 318 2.57 8.73 -10.20
N VAL A 319 3.35 9.71 -10.66
CA VAL A 319 3.18 11.10 -10.30
C VAL A 319 2.91 11.96 -11.53
N THR A 320 2.21 13.08 -11.38
CA THR A 320 1.91 13.98 -12.51
C THR A 320 2.89 15.15 -12.61
N ASP A 321 3.31 15.53 -13.82
CA ASP A 321 4.09 16.74 -14.03
C ASP A 321 3.20 17.99 -14.23
N ARG A 322 3.84 19.16 -14.41
CA ARG A 322 3.13 20.44 -14.64
C ARG A 322 2.26 20.43 -15.90
N GLU A 323 2.65 19.65 -16.90
CA GLU A 323 1.93 19.42 -18.15
C GLU A 323 0.85 18.32 -18.03
N ARG A 324 0.64 17.77 -16.83
CA ARG A 324 -0.31 16.68 -16.51
C ARG A 324 0.00 15.37 -17.22
N ARG A 325 1.25 15.16 -17.64
CA ARG A 325 1.75 13.85 -18.08
C ARG A 325 2.03 12.99 -16.85
N LEU A 326 1.95 11.68 -17.01
CA LEU A 326 2.20 10.72 -15.94
C LEU A 326 3.66 10.29 -15.96
N ALA A 327 4.28 10.25 -14.79
CA ALA A 327 5.64 9.79 -14.59
C ALA A 327 5.61 8.55 -13.69
N PRO A 328 5.85 7.34 -14.23
CA PRO A 328 5.83 6.13 -13.42
C PRO A 328 7.01 6.13 -12.44
N THR A 329 6.74 5.81 -11.17
CA THR A 329 7.71 5.90 -10.08
C THR A 329 8.22 4.56 -9.58
N GLU A 330 7.36 3.54 -9.60
CA GLU A 330 7.68 2.17 -9.22
C GLU A 330 6.62 1.18 -9.69
N THR A 331 6.96 -0.11 -9.65
CA THR A 331 6.01 -1.23 -9.75
C THR A 331 6.03 -2.01 -8.44
N ASN A 332 4.87 -2.51 -8.03
CA ASN A 332 4.75 -3.42 -6.90
C ASN A 332 4.14 -4.73 -7.39
N LEU A 333 4.78 -5.88 -7.15
CA LEU A 333 4.34 -7.21 -7.62
C LEU A 333 3.71 -8.01 -6.48
N ARG A 334 2.71 -7.38 -5.86
CA ARG A 334 2.00 -7.84 -4.66
C ARG A 334 0.70 -7.04 -4.52
N LEU A 335 -0.16 -7.44 -3.59
CA LEU A 335 -1.18 -6.55 -3.07
C LEU A 335 -0.51 -5.36 -2.36
N THR A 336 -1.09 -4.18 -2.55
CA THR A 336 -0.68 -2.93 -1.90
C THR A 336 -1.87 -2.31 -1.17
N GLY A 337 -1.63 -1.23 -0.43
CA GLY A 337 -2.72 -0.49 0.23
C GLY A 337 -3.86 -0.12 -0.74
N PRO A 338 -3.57 0.35 -1.97
CA PRO A 338 -4.61 0.65 -2.95
C PRO A 338 -5.50 -0.52 -3.35
N ALA A 339 -4.93 -1.72 -3.46
CA ALA A 339 -5.67 -2.94 -3.84
C ALA A 339 -6.90 -3.16 -2.95
N ILE A 340 -6.78 -2.84 -1.66
CA ILE A 340 -7.86 -2.97 -0.67
C ILE A 340 -9.07 -2.12 -1.03
N ALA A 341 -8.88 -0.88 -1.49
CA ALA A 341 -9.97 -0.01 -1.87
C ALA A 341 -10.74 -0.56 -3.09
N PHE A 342 -10.04 -1.14 -4.07
CA PHE A 342 -10.67 -1.77 -5.22
C PHE A 342 -11.45 -3.03 -4.86
N VAL A 343 -10.89 -3.88 -3.98
CA VAL A 343 -11.57 -5.07 -3.48
C VAL A 343 -12.84 -4.71 -2.73
N LEU A 344 -12.76 -3.73 -1.82
CA LEU A 344 -13.91 -3.23 -1.07
C LEU A 344 -14.97 -2.65 -2.00
N ARG A 345 -14.58 -1.85 -2.99
CA ARG A 345 -15.51 -1.31 -3.99
C ARG A 345 -16.22 -2.44 -4.73
N ALA A 346 -15.49 -3.42 -5.25
CA ALA A 346 -16.08 -4.53 -5.99
C ALA A 346 -17.05 -5.35 -5.12
N ARG A 347 -16.73 -5.53 -3.83
CA ARG A 347 -17.64 -6.21 -2.91
C ARG A 347 -18.90 -5.39 -2.65
N LEU A 348 -18.75 -4.12 -2.27
CA LEU A 348 -19.88 -3.23 -1.99
C LEU A 348 -20.76 -3.01 -3.21
N ASP A 349 -20.17 -2.80 -4.39
CA ASP A 349 -20.90 -2.66 -5.66
C ASP A 349 -21.75 -3.91 -5.95
N ARG A 350 -21.26 -5.10 -5.61
CA ARG A 350 -22.00 -6.35 -5.78
C ARG A 350 -23.14 -6.53 -4.78
N VAL A 351 -22.97 -6.13 -3.52
CA VAL A 351 -23.98 -6.37 -2.47
C VAL A 351 -24.96 -5.21 -2.26
N ARG A 352 -24.59 -3.99 -2.65
CA ARG A 352 -25.36 -2.75 -2.44
C ARG A 352 -25.62 -1.97 -3.75
N GLY A 353 -25.25 -2.55 -4.89
CA GLY A 353 -25.37 -1.94 -6.22
C GLY A 353 -24.18 -1.03 -6.55
N PRO A 354 -23.93 -0.75 -7.84
CA PRO A 354 -22.73 -0.08 -8.29
C PRO A 354 -22.67 1.40 -7.89
N GLY A 355 -21.47 1.97 -7.98
CA GLY A 355 -21.24 3.42 -7.86
C GLY A 355 -20.62 3.84 -6.53
N HIS A 356 -19.98 2.91 -5.80
CA HIS A 356 -19.25 3.27 -4.59
C HIS A 356 -17.95 4.00 -4.91
N VAL A 357 -17.69 5.04 -4.13
CA VAL A 357 -16.38 5.68 -3.97
C VAL A 357 -15.83 5.23 -2.62
N ILE A 358 -14.63 4.67 -2.63
CA ILE A 358 -13.96 4.14 -1.44
C ILE A 358 -12.72 4.97 -1.18
N ARG A 359 -12.53 5.42 0.06
CA ARG A 359 -11.28 5.99 0.55
C ARG A 359 -10.70 5.12 1.64
N THR A 360 -9.48 4.64 1.47
CA THR A 360 -8.71 4.02 2.57
C THR A 360 -7.87 5.07 3.27
N LEU A 361 -7.65 4.87 4.57
CA LEU A 361 -6.82 5.66 5.46
C LEU A 361 -5.98 4.68 6.27
N ASP A 362 -4.74 4.44 5.87
CA ASP A 362 -3.94 3.30 6.33
C ASP A 362 -3.43 3.43 7.78
N GLY A 363 -3.28 4.66 8.26
CA GLY A 363 -2.68 4.93 9.56
C GLY A 363 -3.18 6.24 10.16
N MET A 364 -4.49 6.34 10.38
CA MET A 364 -5.10 7.52 10.97
C MET A 364 -4.74 7.63 12.46
N PRO A 365 -4.13 8.73 12.94
CA PRO A 365 -3.74 8.86 14.35
C PRO A 365 -4.94 8.78 15.30
N LEU A 366 -4.80 8.07 16.42
CA LEU A 366 -5.86 7.87 17.42
C LEU A 366 -5.81 8.88 18.59
N GLY A 367 -4.72 9.64 18.75
CA GLY A 367 -4.56 10.62 19.84
C GLY A 367 -4.37 10.02 21.24
N ALA A 368 -4.78 8.77 21.47
CA ALA A 368 -4.53 8.00 22.68
C ALA A 368 -4.32 6.52 22.34
N ARG A 369 -3.62 5.79 23.22
CA ARG A 369 -3.47 4.33 23.10
C ARG A 369 -4.77 3.66 23.56
N LEU A 370 -5.32 2.80 22.72
CA LEU A 370 -6.57 2.07 22.98
C LEU A 370 -6.31 0.56 22.90
N SER A 371 -6.92 -0.20 23.80
CA SER A 371 -7.09 -1.65 23.59
C SER A 371 -7.98 -1.90 22.37
N GLN A 372 -8.03 -3.14 21.88
CA GLN A 372 -8.88 -3.49 20.75
C GLN A 372 -10.37 -3.28 21.08
N GLU A 373 -10.83 -3.75 22.24
CA GLU A 373 -12.17 -3.44 22.77
C GLU A 373 -12.47 -1.94 22.81
N ALA A 374 -11.59 -1.11 23.39
CA ALA A 374 -11.82 0.33 23.49
C ALA A 374 -11.80 1.03 22.13
N LEU A 375 -10.97 0.56 21.19
CA LEU A 375 -10.96 1.02 19.81
C LEU A 375 -12.25 0.65 19.10
N HIS A 376 -12.72 -0.59 19.25
CA HIS A 376 -13.98 -1.05 18.69
C HIS A 376 -15.14 -0.17 19.18
N ASP A 377 -15.27 0.02 20.50
CA ASP A 377 -16.29 0.88 21.11
C ASP A 377 -16.23 2.33 20.60
N HIS A 378 -15.02 2.86 20.42
CA HIS A 378 -14.83 4.19 19.86
C HIS A 378 -15.35 4.30 18.43
N LEU A 379 -14.99 3.35 17.57
CA LEU A 379 -15.45 3.33 16.18
C LEU A 379 -16.95 3.05 16.10
N ASP A 380 -17.49 2.20 16.96
CA ASP A 380 -18.92 1.86 17.03
C ASP A 380 -19.78 3.09 17.27
N ARG A 381 -19.33 3.99 18.18
CA ARG A 381 -19.97 5.29 18.42
C ARG A 381 -19.90 6.24 17.22
N LEU A 382 -18.89 6.12 16.37
CA LEU A 382 -18.73 6.96 15.17
C LEU A 382 -19.55 6.44 13.99
N ARG A 383 -19.81 5.13 13.91
CA ARG A 383 -20.51 4.50 12.78
C ARG A 383 -21.88 5.14 12.47
N PRO A 384 -22.79 5.38 13.43
CA PRO A 384 -24.07 6.07 13.13
C PRO A 384 -23.88 7.49 12.59
N ARG A 385 -22.84 8.20 13.04
CA ARG A 385 -22.54 9.57 12.61
C ARG A 385 -21.99 9.59 11.18
N CYS A 386 -21.12 8.64 10.82
CA CYS A 386 -20.71 8.45 9.42
C CYS A 386 -21.90 8.05 8.54
N THR A 387 -22.79 7.19 9.05
CA THR A 387 -23.99 6.75 8.33
C THR A 387 -24.92 7.93 8.03
N ALA A 388 -25.06 8.88 8.95
CA ALA A 388 -25.82 10.12 8.74
C ALA A 388 -25.24 11.00 7.63
N LEU A 389 -23.95 10.84 7.29
CA LEU A 389 -23.30 11.48 6.14
C LEU A 389 -23.40 10.63 4.86
N GLY A 390 -24.08 9.49 4.90
CA GLY A 390 -24.12 8.53 3.78
C GLY A 390 -22.84 7.71 3.61
N VAL A 391 -22.01 7.63 4.67
CA VAL A 391 -20.72 6.93 4.64
C VAL A 391 -20.74 5.69 5.52
N THR A 392 -20.34 4.55 4.95
CA THR A 392 -20.04 3.33 5.71
C THR A 392 -18.61 3.38 6.22
N LEU A 393 -18.42 3.12 7.52
CA LEU A 393 -17.12 3.05 8.18
C LEU A 393 -16.69 1.59 8.34
N LEU A 394 -15.49 1.26 7.87
CA LEU A 394 -14.92 -0.09 7.90
C LEU A 394 -13.55 -0.07 8.60
N PRO A 395 -13.38 -0.73 9.75
CA PRO A 395 -12.06 -0.87 10.39
C PRO A 395 -11.18 -1.90 9.67
N LEU A 396 -9.99 -1.50 9.21
CA LEU A 396 -9.07 -2.37 8.46
C LEU A 396 -7.83 -2.78 9.26
N VAL A 397 -7.23 -1.85 10.01
CA VAL A 397 -6.04 -2.11 10.85
C VAL A 397 -6.37 -1.69 12.28
N VAL A 398 -6.69 -2.69 13.11
CA VAL A 398 -7.11 -2.48 14.52
C VAL A 398 -6.02 -2.82 15.53
N THR A 399 -4.94 -3.45 15.11
CA THR A 399 -3.89 -3.96 16.00
C THR A 399 -2.85 -2.90 16.36
N ALA A 400 -2.83 -1.76 15.68
CA ALA A 400 -1.89 -0.65 15.93
C ALA A 400 -2.41 0.36 16.98
N GLY A 401 -3.59 0.11 17.57
CA GLY A 401 -4.23 1.04 18.50
C GLY A 401 -3.48 1.27 19.81
N TYR A 402 -2.58 0.36 20.18
CA TYR A 402 -1.82 0.41 21.43
C TYR A 402 -0.33 0.72 21.25
N GLU A 403 0.10 1.00 20.02
CA GLU A 403 1.50 1.34 19.73
C GLU A 403 1.90 2.70 20.34
N PRO A 404 3.20 3.01 20.46
CA PRO A 404 3.66 4.29 20.98
C PRO A 404 3.09 5.50 20.24
N GLU A 405 2.98 5.39 18.92
CA GLU A 405 2.27 6.30 18.03
C GLU A 405 1.01 5.59 17.53
N PRO A 406 -0.09 5.62 18.30
CA PRO A 406 -1.24 4.77 18.03
C PRO A 406 -2.00 5.27 16.80
N VAL A 407 -2.29 4.33 15.89
CA VAL A 407 -3.01 4.58 14.65
C VAL A 407 -4.10 3.53 14.43
N VAL A 408 -5.08 3.87 13.61
CA VAL A 408 -6.11 2.96 13.10
C VAL A 408 -6.14 3.04 11.57
N GLY A 409 -6.21 1.88 10.91
CA GLY A 409 -6.48 1.81 9.48
C GLY A 409 -7.98 1.68 9.23
N LEU A 410 -8.51 2.47 8.31
CA LEU A 410 -9.95 2.56 8.02
C LEU A 410 -10.22 2.55 6.51
N ALA A 411 -11.42 2.15 6.12
CA ALA A 411 -12.03 2.52 4.86
C ALA A 411 -13.34 3.26 5.10
N LEU A 412 -13.57 4.27 4.27
CA LEU A 412 -14.80 5.05 4.19
C LEU A 412 -15.41 4.78 2.81
N ALA A 413 -16.68 4.38 2.79
CA ALA A 413 -17.39 4.09 1.55
C ALA A 413 -18.63 4.95 1.43
N ALA A 414 -18.73 5.71 0.34
CA ALA A 414 -19.90 6.51 0.01
C ALA A 414 -20.46 6.06 -1.35
N ARG A 415 -21.77 6.21 -1.55
CA ARG A 415 -22.43 5.95 -2.84
C ARG A 415 -23.09 7.24 -3.32
N GLY A 416 -22.90 7.61 -4.58
CA GLY A 416 -23.52 8.81 -5.14
C GLY A 416 -23.78 8.69 -6.63
N ALA A 417 -24.90 9.26 -7.10
CA ALA A 417 -25.24 9.39 -8.52
C ALA A 417 -24.39 10.48 -9.25
N GLY A 418 -23.31 10.95 -8.63
CA GLY A 418 -22.39 11.95 -9.13
C GLY A 418 -21.21 12.14 -8.16
N THR A 419 -20.03 12.41 -8.72
CA THR A 419 -18.75 12.41 -8.00
C THR A 419 -18.57 13.52 -6.94
N PRO A 420 -19.12 14.75 -7.06
CA PRO A 420 -18.89 15.76 -6.02
C PRO A 420 -19.44 15.34 -4.65
N GLY A 421 -20.69 14.87 -4.59
CA GLY A 421 -21.34 14.56 -3.31
C GLY A 421 -20.75 13.35 -2.58
N ALA A 422 -20.24 12.35 -3.30
CA ALA A 422 -19.61 11.19 -2.67
C ALA A 422 -18.24 11.57 -2.05
N VAL A 423 -17.42 12.34 -2.75
CA VAL A 423 -16.11 12.79 -2.23
C VAL A 423 -16.29 13.73 -1.05
N GLU A 424 -17.21 14.69 -1.14
CA GLU A 424 -17.55 15.60 -0.03
C GLU A 424 -18.03 14.86 1.23
N ALA A 425 -18.84 13.81 1.06
CA ALA A 425 -19.28 12.96 2.17
C ALA A 425 -18.10 12.22 2.82
N LEU A 426 -17.17 11.70 2.02
CA LEU A 426 -15.95 11.06 2.52
C LEU A 426 -15.04 12.05 3.26
N ASP A 427 -14.88 13.28 2.74
CA ASP A 427 -14.12 14.35 3.40
C ASP A 427 -14.73 14.69 4.76
N ALA A 428 -16.06 14.85 4.82
CA ALA A 428 -16.78 15.12 6.06
C ALA A 428 -16.65 13.98 7.07
N ALA A 429 -16.75 12.72 6.64
CA ALA A 429 -16.58 11.55 7.50
C ALA A 429 -15.13 11.40 8.00
N GLN A 430 -14.14 11.66 7.15
CA GLN A 430 -12.73 11.67 7.56
C GLN A 430 -12.46 12.77 8.59
N ALA A 431 -12.96 13.99 8.38
CA ALA A 431 -12.83 15.08 9.34
C ALA A 431 -13.51 14.75 10.67
N LEU A 432 -14.70 14.13 10.63
CA LEU A 432 -15.44 13.67 11.79
C LEU A 432 -14.63 12.65 12.63
N VAL A 433 -14.09 11.61 11.98
CA VAL A 433 -13.27 10.60 12.67
C VAL A 433 -11.98 11.22 13.20
N GLY A 434 -11.35 12.12 12.45
CA GLY A 434 -10.13 12.83 12.86
C GLY A 434 -10.33 13.68 14.10
N ALA A 435 -11.41 14.46 14.12
CA ALA A 435 -11.77 15.27 15.28
C ALA A 435 -12.06 14.39 16.51
N ALA A 436 -12.72 13.24 16.33
CA ALA A 436 -13.01 12.30 17.40
C ALA A 436 -11.73 11.65 17.96
N ASN A 437 -10.81 11.24 17.09
CA ASN A 437 -9.52 10.69 17.51
C ASN A 437 -8.68 11.74 18.26
N GLN A 438 -8.58 12.96 17.74
CA GLN A 438 -7.87 14.05 18.43
C GLN A 438 -8.49 14.38 19.80
N ALA A 439 -9.82 14.24 19.94
CA ALA A 439 -10.48 14.45 21.22
C ALA A 439 -10.06 13.44 22.29
N LEU A 440 -9.74 12.20 21.92
CA LEU A 440 -9.21 11.20 22.85
C LEU A 440 -7.91 11.68 23.51
N GLY A 441 -6.99 12.28 22.75
CA GLY A 441 -5.74 12.82 23.28
C GLY A 441 -5.95 14.00 24.24
N ARG A 442 -6.84 14.93 23.88
CA ARG A 442 -7.14 16.12 24.71
C ARG A 442 -7.73 15.77 26.08
N MET A 443 -8.44 14.64 26.19
CA MET A 443 -8.97 14.17 27.48
C MET A 443 -7.86 13.89 28.50
N PHE A 444 -6.70 13.42 28.04
CA PHE A 444 -5.54 13.15 28.90
C PHE A 444 -4.66 14.37 29.14
N GLU A 445 -4.63 15.33 28.21
CA GLU A 445 -3.95 16.61 28.41
C GLU A 445 -4.63 17.43 29.50
N ALA A 446 -5.97 17.39 29.59
CA ALA A 446 -6.74 18.09 30.62
C ALA A 446 -6.56 17.52 32.05
N LEU A 447 -5.89 16.37 32.19
CA LEU A 447 -5.57 15.74 33.47
C LEU A 447 -4.14 16.02 33.94
N ARG A 448 -3.33 16.72 33.12
CA ARG A 448 -1.98 17.19 33.47
C ARG A 448 -2.03 18.63 33.94
#